data_AF-A0A4Q5WZ67-F1
#
_entry.id   AF-A0A4Q5WZ67-F1
#
_cell.length_a   1.000
_cell.length_b   1.000
_cell.length_c   1.000
_cell.angle_alpha   90.00
_cell.angle_beta   90.00
_cell.angle_gamma   90.00
#
_symmetry.space_group_name_H-M   'P 1'
#
loop_
_entity.id
_entity.type
_entity.pdbx_description
1 polymer ?
#
loop_
_entity_poly.entity_id
_entity_poly.type
_entity_poly.pdbx_seq_one_letter_code
_entity_poly.pdbx_strand_id
1 'polypeptide(L)'
;MRLSFSRSRTGSMALFASGLLLVAVLVVGGVVDYISLITQRQQVQSAADRAALGAAREMQIATRDEERLAAVARLIATAALDNLEDIDVSTRKLEDGRAIQVTITSAPRVFFPGII
;
A
#
# COMPACT_ATOMS: atom_id res chain seq x y z
N MET A 1 -39.57 -22.69 -23.85
CA MET A 1 -38.35 -23.39 -24.30
C MET A 1 -37.57 -23.77 -23.04
N ARG A 2 -37.75 -25.00 -22.54
CA ARG A 2 -37.41 -25.39 -21.16
C ARG A 2 -35.99 -25.94 -21.05
N LEU A 3 -35.18 -25.27 -20.23
CA LEU A 3 -34.12 -25.76 -19.33
C LEU A 3 -33.74 -27.26 -19.44
N SER A 4 -33.02 -27.67 -20.49
CA SER A 4 -32.33 -28.98 -20.52
C SER A 4 -30.81 -28.87 -20.41
N PHE A 5 -30.28 -27.65 -20.31
CA PHE A 5 -28.82 -27.41 -20.28
C PHE A 5 -28.15 -28.03 -19.05
N SER A 6 -28.80 -28.02 -17.87
CA SER A 6 -28.24 -28.64 -16.66
C SER A 6 -28.27 -30.18 -16.68
N ARG A 7 -29.07 -30.80 -17.56
CA ARG A 7 -29.22 -32.27 -17.66
C ARG A 7 -28.35 -32.89 -18.75
N SER A 8 -27.83 -32.05 -19.65
CA SER A 8 -26.83 -32.41 -20.66
C SER A 8 -25.46 -32.58 -19.99
N ARG A 9 -24.76 -33.70 -20.26
CA ARG A 9 -23.38 -33.92 -19.77
C ARG A 9 -22.46 -32.73 -20.09
N THR A 10 -22.61 -32.15 -21.27
CA THR A 10 -21.82 -31.01 -21.75
C THR A 10 -22.19 -29.72 -21.00
N GLY A 11 -23.47 -29.49 -20.70
CA GLY A 11 -23.91 -28.31 -19.96
C GLY A 11 -23.60 -28.37 -18.47
N SER A 12 -23.64 -29.56 -17.86
CA SER A 12 -23.16 -29.79 -16.49
C SER A 12 -21.65 -29.55 -16.37
N MET A 13 -20.84 -29.96 -17.36
CA MET A 13 -19.41 -29.65 -17.39
C MET A 13 -19.13 -28.16 -17.55
N ALA A 14 -19.89 -27.47 -18.40
CA ALA A 14 -19.74 -26.03 -18.60
C ALA A 14 -20.04 -25.24 -17.30
N LEU A 15 -21.08 -25.63 -16.55
CA LEU A 15 -21.42 -25.01 -15.26
C LEU A 15 -20.35 -25.26 -14.19
N PHE A 16 -19.77 -26.47 -14.15
CA PHE A 16 -18.66 -26.76 -13.25
C PHE A 16 -17.40 -25.97 -13.61
N ALA A 17 -17.07 -25.89 -14.91
CA ALA A 17 -15.91 -25.17 -15.39
C ALA A 17 -16.02 -23.66 -15.12
N SER A 18 -17.19 -23.05 -15.36
CA SER A 18 -17.41 -21.63 -15.06
C SER A 18 -17.38 -21.33 -13.56
N GLY A 19 -17.94 -22.21 -12.73
CA GLY A 19 -17.84 -22.10 -11.27
C GLY A 19 -16.40 -22.18 -10.78
N LEU A 20 -15.62 -23.14 -11.28
CA LEU A 20 -14.19 -23.25 -10.95
C LEU A 20 -13.38 -22.03 -11.41
N LEU A 21 -13.66 -21.51 -12.61
CA LEU A 21 -12.98 -20.31 -13.10
C LEU A 21 -13.28 -19.08 -12.23
N LEU A 22 -14.52 -18.91 -11.77
CA LEU A 22 -14.85 -17.82 -10.84
C LEU A 22 -14.07 -17.93 -9.53
N VAL A 23 -14.02 -19.11 -8.93
CA VAL A 23 -13.25 -19.35 -7.70
C VAL A 23 -11.76 -19.11 -7.94
N ALA A 24 -11.23 -19.59 -9.07
CA ALA A 24 -9.83 -19.39 -9.42
C ALA A 24 -9.48 -17.91 -9.57
N VAL A 25 -10.33 -17.11 -10.24
CA VAL A 25 -10.13 -15.66 -10.40
C VAL A 25 -10.17 -14.94 -9.06
N LEU A 26 -11.10 -15.29 -8.17
CA LEU A 26 -11.17 -14.72 -6.82
C LEU A 26 -9.90 -15.00 -6.01
N VAL A 27 -9.43 -16.24 -6.03
CA VAL A 27 -8.22 -16.66 -5.30
C VAL A 27 -7.00 -15.94 -5.86
N VAL A 28 -6.82 -15.97 -7.19
CA VAL A 28 -5.67 -15.32 -7.84
C VAL A 28 -5.69 -13.81 -7.62
N GLY A 29 -6.86 -13.17 -7.76
CA GLY A 29 -7.02 -11.73 -7.49
C GLY A 29 -6.64 -11.38 -6.05
N GLY A 30 -7.12 -12.16 -5.08
CA GLY A 30 -6.76 -11.97 -3.67
C GLY A 30 -5.26 -12.15 -3.38
N VAL A 31 -4.59 -13.11 -4.04
CA VAL A 31 -3.14 -13.27 -3.91
C VAL A 31 -2.39 -12.06 -4.49
N VAL A 32 -2.80 -11.55 -5.64
CA VAL A 32 -2.18 -10.37 -6.26
C VAL A 32 -2.32 -9.14 -5.34
N ASP A 33 -3.51 -8.92 -4.76
CA ASP A 33 -3.73 -7.82 -3.82
C ASP A 33 -2.89 -7.97 -2.55
N TYR A 34 -2.75 -9.19 -2.03
CA TYR A 34 -1.89 -9.45 -0.87
C TYR A 34 -0.42 -9.15 -1.17
N ILE A 35 0.08 -9.56 -2.33
CA ILE A 35 1.46 -9.26 -2.76
C ILE A 35 1.63 -7.74 -2.92
N SER A 36 0.67 -7.07 -3.57
CA SER A 36 0.65 -5.61 -3.70
C SER A 36 0.78 -4.92 -2.33
N LEU A 37 -0.02 -5.34 -1.34
CA LEU A 37 0.01 -4.78 0.00
C LEU A 37 1.37 -4.95 0.69
N ILE A 38 2.01 -6.12 0.54
CA ILE A 38 3.35 -6.36 1.10
C ILE A 38 4.38 -5.44 0.43
N THR A 39 4.36 -5.35 -0.89
CA THR A 39 5.28 -4.48 -1.64
C THR A 39 5.07 -3.01 -1.26
N GLN A 40 3.82 -2.57 -1.14
CA GLN A 40 3.48 -1.20 -0.72
C GLN A 40 3.99 -0.94 0.70
N ARG A 41 3.80 -1.89 1.63
CA ARG A 41 4.33 -1.78 2.99
C ARG A 41 5.85 -1.62 3.01
N GLN A 42 6.57 -2.41 2.21
CA GLN A 42 8.02 -2.30 2.11
C GLN A 42 8.47 -0.95 1.53
N GLN A 43 7.75 -0.43 0.54
CA GLN A 43 8.03 0.89 -0.05
C GLN A 43 7.83 2.01 0.97
N VAL A 44 6.70 2.00 1.70
CA VAL A 44 6.40 2.99 2.74
C VAL A 44 7.43 2.93 3.87
N GLN A 45 7.80 1.73 4.31
CA GLN A 45 8.85 1.56 5.33
C GLN A 45 10.20 2.10 4.85
N SER A 46 10.62 1.79 3.62
CA SER A 46 11.87 2.30 3.07
C SER A 46 11.85 3.84 2.93
N ALA A 47 10.72 4.41 2.54
CA ALA A 47 10.54 5.86 2.48
C ALA A 47 10.63 6.50 3.87
N ALA A 48 10.01 5.88 4.88
CA ALA A 48 10.06 6.34 6.27
C ALA A 48 11.49 6.32 6.80
N ASP A 49 12.24 5.26 6.55
CA ASP A 49 13.65 5.15 6.98
C ASP A 49 14.53 6.22 6.32
N ARG A 50 14.34 6.49 5.03
CA ARG A 50 15.05 7.56 4.32
C ARG A 50 14.69 8.93 4.86
N ALA A 51 13.41 9.17 5.11
CA ALA A 51 12.92 10.44 5.66
C ALA A 51 13.44 10.65 7.09
N ALA A 52 13.43 9.62 7.92
CA ALA A 52 13.99 9.65 9.28
C ALA A 52 15.49 9.91 9.27
N LEU A 53 16.26 9.23 8.41
CA LEU A 53 17.70 9.46 8.26
C LEU A 53 18.01 10.88 7.75
N GLY A 54 17.26 11.37 6.77
CA GLY A 54 17.40 12.74 6.26
C GLY A 54 17.08 13.78 7.31
N ALA A 55 15.98 13.59 8.04
CA ALA A 55 15.60 14.45 9.15
C ALA A 55 16.62 14.40 10.29
N ALA A 56 17.18 13.23 10.63
CA ALA A 56 18.22 13.09 11.63
C ALA A 56 19.52 13.81 11.23
N ARG A 57 19.91 13.76 9.94
CA ARG A 57 21.04 14.53 9.41
C ARG A 57 20.77 16.03 9.51
N GLU A 58 19.58 16.47 9.11
CA GLU A 58 19.21 17.87 9.20
C GLU A 58 19.14 18.34 10.67
N MET A 59 18.78 17.47 11.61
CA MET A 59 18.74 17.79 13.04
C MET A 59 20.13 18.09 13.61
N GLN A 60 21.20 17.53 13.03
CA GLN A 60 22.58 17.86 13.38
C GLN A 60 22.99 19.27 12.89
N ILE A 61 22.33 19.78 11.84
CA ILE A 61 22.64 21.08 11.23
C ILE A 61 21.71 22.18 11.78
N ALA A 62 20.42 21.89 11.90
CA ALA A 62 19.33 22.80 12.23
C ALA A 62 18.46 22.26 13.37
N THR A 63 19.07 21.98 14.53
CA THR A 63 18.41 21.32 15.68
C THR A 63 17.15 22.02 16.19
N ARG A 64 17.06 23.36 16.05
CA ARG A 64 15.98 24.16 16.61
C ARG A 64 14.78 24.39 15.68
N ASP A 65 14.93 24.16 14.37
CA ASP A 65 13.89 24.52 13.40
C ASP A 65 13.02 23.30 13.06
N GLU A 66 11.88 23.20 13.74
CA GLU A 66 10.90 22.12 13.57
C GLU A 66 10.28 22.09 12.18
N GLU A 67 9.95 23.26 11.64
CA GLU A 67 9.32 23.38 10.33
C GLU A 67 10.28 22.92 9.24
N ARG A 68 11.56 23.28 9.37
CA ARG A 68 12.58 22.84 8.42
C ARG A 68 12.81 21.32 8.45
N LEU A 69 12.83 20.73 9.64
CA LEU A 69 12.93 19.27 9.80
C LEU A 69 11.72 18.54 9.21
N ALA A 70 10.52 19.07 9.47
CA ALA A 70 9.28 18.57 8.90
C ALA A 70 9.28 18.66 7.37
N ALA A 71 9.71 19.79 6.83
CA ALA A 71 9.79 20.02 5.39
C ALA A 71 10.77 19.05 4.70
N VAL A 72 11.95 18.82 5.27
CA VAL A 72 12.94 17.86 4.73
C VAL A 72 12.39 16.43 4.78
N ALA A 73 11.81 16.01 5.91
CA ALA A 73 11.21 14.69 6.03
C ALA A 73 10.08 14.49 5.02
N ARG A 74 9.21 15.50 4.85
CA ARG A 74 8.11 15.49 3.89
C ARG A 74 8.63 15.38 2.47
N LEU A 75 9.63 16.19 2.11
CA LEU A 75 10.20 16.21 0.75
C LEU A 75 10.84 14.86 0.39
N ILE A 76 11.56 14.24 1.32
CA ILE A 76 12.15 12.91 1.12
C ILE A 76 11.05 11.84 0.99
N ALA A 77 10.04 11.88 1.86
CA ALA A 77 8.93 10.93 1.84
C ALA A 77 8.12 11.03 0.54
N THR A 78 7.78 12.23 0.09
CA THR A 78 7.04 12.44 -1.17
C THR A 78 7.87 12.02 -2.37
N ALA A 79 9.17 12.34 -2.41
CA ALA A 79 10.04 11.91 -3.50
C ALA A 79 10.21 10.38 -3.57
N ALA A 80 10.20 9.70 -2.42
CA ALA A 80 10.30 8.24 -2.36
C ALA A 80 8.99 7.51 -2.72
N LEU A 81 7.85 8.19 -2.63
CA LEU A 81 6.52 7.61 -2.76
C LEU A 81 5.70 8.22 -3.91
N ASP A 82 6.33 8.85 -4.89
CA ASP A 82 5.68 9.55 -6.02
C ASP A 82 4.68 8.67 -6.83
N ASN A 83 4.73 7.35 -6.66
CA ASN A 83 3.82 6.39 -7.29
C ASN A 83 2.61 5.97 -6.43
N LEU A 84 2.52 6.43 -5.18
CA LEU A 84 1.41 6.14 -4.27
C LEU A 84 0.49 7.37 -4.15
N GLU A 85 -0.81 7.12 -4.07
CA GLU A 85 -1.83 8.15 -3.81
C GLU A 85 -2.16 8.21 -2.31
N ASP A 86 -2.76 9.32 -1.88
CA ASP A 86 -3.19 9.58 -0.49
C ASP A 86 -2.09 9.33 0.56
N ILE A 87 -0.93 9.96 0.37
CA ILE A 87 0.18 9.89 1.31
C ILE A 87 0.05 11.04 2.33
N ASP A 88 -0.08 10.68 3.60
CA ASP A 88 0.06 11.61 4.71
C ASP A 88 1.41 11.42 5.40
N VAL A 89 2.11 12.53 5.64
CA VAL A 89 3.43 12.55 6.29
C VAL A 89 3.36 13.53 7.45
N SER A 90 3.51 13.01 8.66
CA SER A 90 3.59 13.83 9.87
C SER A 90 4.90 13.61 10.59
N THR A 91 5.42 14.69 11.18
CA THR A 91 6.67 14.67 11.94
C THR A 91 6.45 15.20 13.35
N ARG A 92 7.07 14.55 14.34
CA ARG A 92 7.03 14.98 15.73
C ARG A 92 8.43 14.89 16.34
N LYS A 93 8.86 15.93 17.05
CA LYS A 93 10.06 15.83 17.90
C LYS A 93 9.76 15.07 19.18
N LEU A 94 10.68 14.20 19.57
CA LEU A 94 10.65 13.46 20.84
C LEU A 94 11.89 13.84 21.67
N GLU A 95 11.83 13.59 22.98
CA GLU A 95 12.95 13.73 23.93
C GLU A 95 13.63 15.12 23.92
N ASP A 96 12.85 16.19 24.04
CA ASP A 96 13.36 17.58 24.06
C ASP A 96 14.18 17.95 22.82
N GLY A 97 13.83 17.39 21.66
CA GLY A 97 14.48 17.66 20.38
C GLY A 97 15.72 16.82 20.09
N ARG A 98 15.94 15.74 20.84
CA ARG A 98 16.99 14.74 20.58
C ARG A 98 16.59 13.64 19.61
N ALA A 99 15.29 13.47 19.39
CA ALA A 99 14.75 12.49 18.45
C ALA A 99 13.68 13.12 17.55
N ILE A 100 13.51 12.55 16.36
CA ILE A 100 12.43 12.88 15.44
C ILE A 100 11.70 11.60 15.03
N GLN A 101 10.38 11.62 15.19
CA GLN A 101 9.49 10.59 14.70
C GLN A 101 8.87 11.07 13.39
N VAL A 102 9.02 10.27 12.34
CA VAL A 102 8.36 10.48 11.04
C VAL A 102 7.32 9.38 10.90
N THR A 103 6.07 9.77 10.71
CA THR A 103 4.96 8.85 10.45
C THR A 103 4.50 9.06 9.02
N ILE A 104 4.51 7.99 8.24
CA ILE A 104 4.01 7.97 6.87
C ILE A 104 2.82 7.03 6.81
N THR A 105 1.70 7.51 6.30
CA THR A 105 0.47 6.74 6.09
C THR A 105 0.09 6.80 4.62
N SER A 106 -0.38 5.69 4.06
CA SER A 106 -0.91 5.65 2.68
C SER A 106 -2.08 4.67 2.61
N ALA A 107 -3.06 4.98 1.75
CA ALA A 107 -4.18 4.09 1.48
C ALA A 107 -3.69 2.82 0.73
N PRO A 108 -4.18 1.62 1.11
CA PRO A 108 -3.86 0.39 0.39
C PRO A 108 -4.29 0.45 -1.08
N ARG A 109 -3.40 0.07 -2.00
CA ARG A 109 -3.75 -0.06 -3.42
C ARG A 109 -4.27 -1.48 -3.69
N VAL A 110 -5.58 -1.59 -3.83
CA VAL A 110 -6.28 -2.83 -4.23
C VAL A 110 -6.54 -2.82 -5.74
N PHE A 111 -6.14 -3.90 -6.41
CA PHE A 111 -6.38 -4.11 -7.83
C PHE A 111 -7.62 -4.97 -8.08
N PHE A 112 -7.99 -5.82 -7.12
CA PHE A 112 -9.16 -6.67 -7.23
C PHE A 112 -10.25 -6.22 -6.24
N PRO A 113 -11.26 -5.44 -6.68
CA PRO A 113 -12.33 -4.95 -5.81
C PRO A 113 -13.30 -6.04 -5.32
N GLY A 114 -13.11 -7.31 -5.71
CA GLY A 114 -14.02 -8.41 -5.42
C GLY A 114 -15.08 -8.62 -6.51
N ILE A 115 -16.10 -9.41 -6.18
CA ILE A 115 -17.34 -9.51 -6.97
C ILE A 115 -18.25 -8.37 -6.51
N ILE A 116 -18.53 -7.41 -7.38
CA ILE A 116 -19.51 -6.34 -7.15
C ILE A 116 -20.90 -6.87 -7.52
#